data_AF-A0AAU5M5H6-F1
#
_entry.id   AF-A0AAU5M5H6-F1
#
_cell.length_a   1.000
_cell.length_b   1.000
_cell.length_c   1.000
_cell.angle_alpha   90.00
_cell.angle_beta   90.00
_cell.angle_gamma   90.00
#
_symmetry.space_group_name_H-M   'P 1'
#
loop_
_entity.id
_entity.type
_entity.pdbx_description
1 polymer ?
#
loop_
_entity_poly.entity_id
_entity_poly.type
_entity_poly.pdbx_seq_one_letter_code
_entity_poly.pdbx_strand_id
1 'polypeptide(L)'
;MSQSAPPDPRVFHGYSDAPSHRILITVGWCLAGVFTLVGCFGLLAMAAPSDPCSPDGIGCGPEPSTFGIVAVALWCAALAAAGWSLFWHARDKRYRFQPPPNWPPVAPGWRPPRRWSPPHTFPKAPEGWSFWR
;
A
#
# COMPACT_ATOMS: atom_id res chain seq x y z
N MET A 1 -20.90 -37.88 -16.09
CA MET A 1 -21.49 -36.53 -16.19
C MET A 1 -20.74 -35.63 -15.22
N SER A 2 -19.91 -34.73 -15.72
CA SER A 2 -19.19 -33.76 -14.86
C SER A 2 -20.18 -32.67 -14.49
N GLN A 3 -20.61 -32.62 -13.22
CA GLN A 3 -21.39 -31.49 -12.73
C GLN A 3 -20.45 -30.27 -12.67
N SER A 4 -20.62 -29.34 -13.59
CA SER A 4 -19.99 -28.04 -13.53
C SER A 4 -20.31 -27.39 -12.18
N ALA A 5 -19.30 -26.87 -11.49
CA ALA A 5 -19.49 -26.16 -10.23
C ALA A 5 -20.55 -25.05 -10.40
N PRO A 6 -21.41 -24.84 -9.39
CA PRO A 6 -22.39 -23.76 -9.45
C PRO A 6 -21.67 -22.41 -9.66
N PRO A 7 -22.23 -21.51 -10.49
CA PRO A 7 -21.63 -20.21 -10.76
C PRO A 7 -21.47 -19.42 -9.46
N ASP A 8 -20.34 -18.72 -9.32
CA ASP A 8 -20.06 -17.88 -8.15
C ASP A 8 -21.22 -16.88 -7.94
N PRO A 9 -21.87 -16.90 -6.76
CA PRO A 9 -22.97 -15.99 -6.44
C PRO A 9 -22.61 -14.52 -6.73
N ARG A 10 -21.34 -14.13 -6.56
CA ARG A 10 -20.87 -12.77 -6.80
C ARG A 10 -21.11 -12.31 -8.23
N VAL A 11 -20.89 -13.19 -9.20
CA VAL A 11 -21.09 -12.91 -10.62
C VAL A 11 -22.57 -12.68 -10.91
N PHE A 12 -23.44 -13.49 -10.31
CA PHE A 12 -24.89 -13.36 -10.47
C PHE A 12 -25.42 -12.02 -9.93
N HIS A 13 -24.96 -11.62 -8.74
CA HIS A 13 -25.40 -10.38 -8.10
C HIS A 13 -24.65 -9.12 -8.60
N GLY A 14 -23.63 -9.28 -9.46
CA GLY A 14 -22.75 -8.19 -9.90
C GLY A 14 -21.86 -7.62 -8.79
N TYR A 15 -21.66 -8.38 -7.71
CA TYR A 15 -20.91 -7.94 -6.53
C TYR A 15 -19.41 -7.90 -6.78
N SER A 16 -18.78 -6.78 -6.43
CA SER A 16 -17.33 -6.62 -6.41
C SER A 16 -16.82 -6.48 -4.97
N ASP A 17 -15.65 -7.08 -4.70
CA ASP A 17 -14.97 -6.92 -3.41
C ASP A 17 -14.53 -5.45 -3.19
N ALA A 18 -14.32 -5.07 -1.93
CA ALA A 18 -13.83 -3.73 -1.61
C ALA A 18 -12.50 -3.46 -2.34
N PRO A 19 -12.33 -2.30 -2.99
CA PRO A 19 -11.03 -1.90 -3.51
C PRO A 19 -10.04 -1.89 -2.34
N SER A 20 -8.95 -2.63 -2.49
CA SER A 20 -7.93 -2.75 -1.46
C SER A 20 -6.59 -2.32 -2.01
N HIS A 21 -5.99 -1.31 -1.37
CA HIS A 21 -4.68 -0.78 -1.76
C HIS A 21 -3.55 -1.39 -0.93
N ARG A 22 -3.76 -2.61 -0.40
CA ARG A 22 -2.80 -3.31 0.47
C ARG A 22 -1.41 -3.40 -0.13
N ILE A 23 -1.31 -3.72 -1.42
CA ILE A 23 -0.02 -3.82 -2.11
C ILE A 23 0.70 -2.46 -2.07
N LEU A 24 0.00 -1.37 -2.37
CA LEU A 24 0.58 -0.02 -2.35
C LEU A 24 1.01 0.40 -0.93
N ILE A 25 0.20 0.06 0.07
CA ILE A 25 0.49 0.33 1.49
C ILE A 25 1.74 -0.45 1.93
N THR A 26 1.80 -1.76 1.64
CA THR A 26 2.92 -2.61 2.01
C THR A 26 4.20 -2.17 1.32
N VAL A 27 4.16 -1.91 0.01
CA VAL A 27 5.31 -1.41 -0.75
C VAL A 27 5.81 -0.07 -0.19
N GLY A 28 4.90 0.86 0.12
CA GLY A 28 5.28 2.14 0.72
C GLY A 28 6.00 1.99 2.06
N TRP A 29 5.52 1.10 2.94
CA TRP A 29 6.20 0.82 4.21
C TRP A 29 7.55 0.12 4.04
N CYS A 30 7.65 -0.83 3.12
CA CYS A 30 8.91 -1.50 2.81
C CYS A 30 9.96 -0.49 2.30
N LEU A 31 9.58 0.37 1.35
CA LEU A 31 10.46 1.41 0.81
C LEU A 31 10.88 2.40 1.91
N ALA A 32 9.93 2.86 2.73
CA ALA A 32 10.23 3.75 3.85
C ALA A 32 11.25 3.11 4.82
N GLY A 33 11.06 1.83 5.17
CA GLY A 33 12.00 1.11 6.03
C GLY A 33 13.40 0.98 5.41
N VAL A 34 13.49 0.58 4.14
CA VAL A 34 14.77 0.44 3.43
C VAL A 34 15.50 1.78 3.35
N PHE A 35 14.82 2.85 2.93
CA PHE A 35 15.45 4.16 2.82
C PHE A 35 15.90 4.72 4.17
N THR A 36 15.14 4.50 5.23
CA THR A 36 15.57 4.88 6.59
C THR A 36 16.82 4.13 7.01
N LEU A 37 16.88 2.80 6.81
CA LEU A 37 18.04 1.99 7.18
C LEU A 37 19.30 2.38 6.40
N VAL A 38 19.18 2.55 5.08
CA VAL A 38 20.31 2.96 4.23
C VAL A 38 20.73 4.39 4.54
N GLY A 39 19.78 5.31 4.80
CA GLY A 39 20.08 6.67 5.23
C GLY A 39 20.84 6.72 6.56
N CYS A 40 20.39 5.94 7.55
CA CYS A 40 21.11 5.78 8.82
C CYS A 40 22.53 5.24 8.61
N PHE A 41 22.69 4.24 7.75
CA PHE A 41 24.01 3.71 7.41
C PHE A 41 24.91 4.77 6.75
N GLY A 42 24.36 5.61 5.86
CA GLY A 42 25.08 6.73 5.26
C GLY A 42 25.59 7.74 6.29
N LEU A 43 24.80 8.05 7.33
CA LEU A 43 25.28 8.92 8.42
C LEU A 43 26.35 8.28 9.28
N LEU A 44 26.25 6.98 9.55
CA LEU A 44 27.30 6.25 10.25
C LEU A 44 28.60 6.24 9.43
N ALA A 45 28.50 6.08 8.11
CA ALA A 45 29.64 6.16 7.20
C ALA A 45 30.26 7.56 7.15
N MET A 46 29.43 8.62 7.24
CA MET A 46 29.91 10.01 7.35
C MET A 46 30.72 10.25 8.64
N ALA A 47 30.38 9.57 9.73
CA ALA A 47 31.08 9.66 11.00
C ALA A 47 32.36 8.79 11.06
N ALA A 48 32.62 7.96 10.05
CA ALA A 48 33.80 7.12 10.01
C ALA A 48 35.04 8.00 9.74
N PRO A 49 36.15 7.79 10.49
CA PRO A 49 37.40 8.49 10.22
C PRO A 49 37.89 8.11 8.81
N SER A 50 38.15 9.12 7.97
CA SER A 50 38.70 8.93 6.64
C SER A 50 40.21 8.71 6.71
N ASP A 51 40.73 7.72 5.99
CA ASP A 51 42.18 7.55 5.84
C ASP A 51 42.81 8.78 5.16
N PRO A 52 44.00 9.22 5.60
CA PRO A 52 44.69 10.33 4.98
C PRO A 52 45.00 10.00 3.52
N CYS A 53 44.57 10.87 2.63
CA CYS A 53 44.83 10.76 1.19
C CYS A 53 46.34 10.73 0.91
N SER A 54 46.77 9.79 0.06
CA SER A 54 48.09 9.84 -0.57
C SER A 54 48.20 11.16 -1.38
N PRO A 55 49.36 11.84 -1.36
CA PRO A 55 49.57 13.09 -2.11
C PRO A 55 49.32 12.95 -3.62
N ASP A 56 49.36 11.73 -4.15
CA ASP A 56 49.12 11.44 -5.57
C ASP A 56 47.62 11.41 -5.94
N GLY A 57 46.70 11.50 -4.96
CA GLY A 57 45.24 11.59 -5.16
C GLY A 57 44.56 10.33 -5.72
N ILE A 58 45.34 9.33 -6.16
CA ILE A 58 44.85 8.05 -6.67
C ILE A 58 44.41 7.18 -5.47
N GLY A 59 43.09 6.97 -5.33
CA GLY A 59 42.52 6.05 -4.34
C GLY A 59 41.79 6.70 -3.15
N CYS A 60 41.64 8.03 -3.13
CA CYS A 60 40.77 8.65 -2.13
C CYS A 60 39.31 8.30 -2.39
N GLY A 61 38.65 7.73 -1.36
CA GLY A 61 37.22 7.47 -1.38
C GLY A 61 36.39 8.77 -1.48
N PRO A 62 35.08 8.65 -1.68
CA PRO A 62 34.19 9.82 -1.71
C PRO A 62 34.28 10.63 -0.41
N GLU A 63 34.18 11.95 -0.54
CA GLU A 63 34.21 12.86 0.61
C GLU A 63 33.10 12.51 1.64
N PRO A 64 33.37 12.58 2.95
CA PRO A 64 32.40 12.29 3.99
C PRO A 64 31.06 13.06 3.84
N SER A 65 31.13 14.29 3.34
CA SER A 65 29.98 15.15 3.02
C SER A 65 28.99 14.49 2.03
N THR A 66 29.49 13.70 1.08
CA THR A 66 28.66 13.00 0.09
C THR A 66 27.75 11.97 0.76
N PHE A 67 28.25 11.23 1.75
CA PHE A 67 27.45 10.28 2.51
C PHE A 67 26.36 10.98 3.32
N GLY A 68 26.66 12.14 3.90
CA GLY A 68 25.68 12.97 4.59
C GLY A 68 24.55 13.45 3.68
N ILE A 69 24.89 13.99 2.50
CA ILE A 69 23.89 14.46 1.51
C ILE A 69 23.00 13.30 1.05
N VAL A 70 23.60 12.16 0.70
CA VAL A 70 22.85 10.96 0.26
C VAL A 70 21.94 10.45 1.37
N ALA A 71 22.42 10.44 2.62
CA ALA A 71 21.61 10.02 3.76
C ALA A 71 20.38 10.90 3.97
N VAL A 72 20.55 12.23 3.90
CA VAL A 72 19.42 13.17 4.00
C VAL A 72 18.42 12.97 2.85
N ALA A 73 18.92 12.79 1.62
CA ALA A 73 18.06 12.52 0.47
C ALA A 73 17.25 11.22 0.64
N LEU A 74 17.87 10.16 1.17
CA LEU A 74 17.21 8.90 1.48
C LEU A 74 16.14 9.06 2.57
N TRP A 75 16.39 9.86 3.61
CA TRP A 75 15.38 10.15 4.62
C TRP A 75 14.19 10.94 4.07
N CYS A 76 14.42 11.91 3.19
CA CYS A 76 13.33 12.58 2.47
C CYS A 76 12.50 11.59 1.65
N ALA A 77 13.16 10.65 0.95
CA ALA A 77 12.47 9.59 0.22
C ALA A 77 11.70 8.64 1.14
N ALA A 78 12.23 8.33 2.33
CA ALA A 78 11.55 7.53 3.34
C ALA A 78 10.26 8.20 3.83
N LEU A 79 10.30 9.50 4.11
CA LEU A 79 9.14 10.29 4.51
C LEU A 79 8.08 10.34 3.40
N ALA A 80 8.49 10.53 2.14
CA ALA A 80 7.58 10.49 1.01
C ALA A 80 6.90 9.12 0.87
N ALA A 81 7.65 8.02 0.99
CA ALA A 81 7.12 6.67 0.94
C ALA A 81 6.15 6.35 2.10
N ALA A 82 6.47 6.81 3.31
CA ALA A 82 5.58 6.70 4.47
C ALA A 82 4.28 7.50 4.26
N GLY A 83 4.39 8.74 3.77
CA GLY A 83 3.24 9.58 3.42
C GLY A 83 2.34 8.94 2.37
N TRP A 84 2.93 8.34 1.32
CA TRP A 84 2.21 7.58 0.31
C TRP A 84 1.44 6.40 0.91
N SER A 85 2.09 5.63 1.78
CA SER A 85 1.43 4.50 2.46
C SER A 85 0.27 4.95 3.33
N LEU A 86 0.46 6.01 4.12
CA LEU A 86 -0.59 6.61 4.94
C LEU A 86 -1.76 7.14 4.11
N PHE A 87 -1.49 7.75 2.96
CA PHE A 87 -2.50 8.23 2.04
C PHE A 87 -3.42 7.08 1.56
N TRP A 88 -2.83 5.98 1.08
CA TRP A 88 -3.61 4.82 0.65
C TRP A 88 -4.33 4.12 1.80
N HIS A 89 -3.70 4.05 2.97
CA HIS A 89 -4.33 3.50 4.16
C HIS A 89 -5.55 4.33 4.61
N ALA A 90 -5.47 5.66 4.54
CA ALA A 90 -6.58 6.55 4.81
C ALA A 90 -7.70 6.40 3.76
N ARG A 91 -7.34 6.23 2.48
CA ARG A 91 -8.30 5.99 1.39
C ARG A 91 -9.03 4.67 1.55
N ASP A 92 -8.34 3.59 1.91
CA ASP A 92 -8.94 2.28 2.20
C ASP A 92 -10.01 2.37 3.32
N LYS A 93 -9.77 3.20 4.34
CA LYS A 93 -10.72 3.39 5.44
C LYS A 93 -11.98 4.15 5.03
N ARG A 94 -11.94 4.95 3.96
CA ARG A 94 -13.07 5.78 3.51
C ARG A 94 -14.13 4.98 2.76
N TYR A 95 -13.78 3.85 2.16
CA TYR A 95 -14.75 3.03 1.43
C TYR A 95 -15.88 2.56 2.35
N ARG A 96 -17.11 2.93 2.00
CA ARG A 96 -18.33 2.49 2.66
C ARG A 96 -19.07 1.56 1.73
N PHE A 97 -19.57 0.48 2.31
CA PHE A 97 -20.44 -0.43 1.59
C PHE A 97 -21.80 0.26 1.35
N GLN A 98 -22.25 0.26 0.10
CA GLN A 98 -23.56 0.79 -0.30
C GLN A 98 -24.42 -0.36 -0.84
N PRO A 99 -25.40 -0.84 -0.04
CA PRO A 99 -26.32 -1.86 -0.53
C PRO A 99 -27.15 -1.30 -1.69
N PRO A 100 -27.39 -2.09 -2.75
CA PRO A 100 -28.36 -1.76 -3.80
C PRO A 100 -29.75 -1.43 -3.22
N PRO A 101 -30.58 -0.61 -3.91
CA PRO A 101 -31.88 -0.17 -3.41
C PRO A 101 -32.85 -1.30 -3.03
N ASN A 102 -32.73 -2.46 -3.68
CA ASN A 102 -33.61 -3.62 -3.48
C ASN A 102 -33.05 -4.63 -2.47
N TRP A 103 -31.92 -4.35 -1.83
CA TRP A 103 -31.33 -5.23 -0.82
C TRP A 103 -31.92 -4.94 0.57
N PRO A 104 -31.92 -5.93 1.48
CA PRO A 104 -32.28 -5.69 2.86
C PRO A 104 -31.42 -4.57 3.47
N PRO A 105 -32.01 -3.70 4.32
CA PRO A 105 -31.25 -2.65 4.98
C PRO A 105 -30.16 -3.26 5.86
N VAL A 106 -28.94 -2.78 5.71
CA VAL A 106 -27.79 -3.14 6.55
C VAL A 106 -27.56 -2.06 7.60
N ALA A 107 -27.01 -2.45 8.76
CA ALA A 107 -26.70 -1.49 9.80
C ALA A 107 -25.73 -0.39 9.29
N PRO A 108 -25.86 0.88 9.75
CA PRO A 108 -24.93 1.94 9.37
C PRO A 108 -23.48 1.56 9.67
N GLY A 109 -22.61 1.63 8.66
CA GLY A 109 -21.20 1.27 8.79
C GLY A 109 -20.90 -0.23 8.72
N TRP A 110 -21.90 -1.08 8.53
CA TRP A 110 -21.69 -2.50 8.25
C TRP A 110 -20.82 -2.67 6.99
N ARG A 111 -19.87 -3.61 7.07
CA ARG A 111 -19.02 -3.99 5.95
C ARG A 111 -19.02 -5.51 5.81
N PRO A 112 -19.15 -6.04 4.59
CA PRO A 112 -19.04 -7.47 4.38
C PRO A 112 -17.64 -7.95 4.79
N PRO A 113 -17.54 -9.07 5.53
CA PRO A 113 -16.25 -9.64 5.89
C PRO A 113 -15.50 -10.13 4.65
N ARG A 114 -14.20 -10.38 4.81
CA ARG A 114 -13.40 -10.94 3.72
C ARG A 114 -14.02 -12.23 3.20
N ARG A 115 -14.12 -12.32 1.87
CA ARG A 115 -14.69 -13.44 1.14
C ARG A 115 -16.19 -13.65 1.30
N TRP A 116 -16.90 -12.72 1.93
CA TRP A 116 -18.35 -12.75 1.96
C TRP A 116 -18.93 -12.72 0.56
N SER A 117 -20.07 -13.39 0.38
CA SER A 117 -20.86 -13.35 -0.85
C SER A 117 -22.32 -13.09 -0.50
N PRO A 118 -23.05 -12.30 -1.29
CA PRO A 118 -24.48 -12.12 -1.09
C PRO A 118 -25.21 -13.47 -1.19
N PRO A 119 -26.21 -13.73 -0.34
CA PRO A 119 -27.09 -14.89 -0.47
C PRO A 119 -27.80 -14.91 -1.83
N HIS A 120 -28.06 -16.09 -2.38
CA HIS A 120 -28.77 -16.26 -3.66
C HIS A 120 -30.16 -15.62 -3.71
N THR A 121 -30.78 -15.38 -2.56
CA THR A 121 -32.08 -14.70 -2.44
C THR A 121 -32.01 -13.20 -2.70
N PHE A 122 -30.82 -12.60 -2.73
CA PHE A 122 -30.67 -11.17 -2.94
C PHE A 122 -30.97 -10.82 -4.42
N PRO A 123 -31.68 -9.71 -4.70
CA PRO A 123 -31.89 -9.33 -6.08
C PRO A 123 -30.57 -8.90 -6.74
N LYS A 124 -30.49 -9.02 -8.07
CA LYS A 124 -29.35 -8.54 -8.85
C LYS A 124 -29.21 -7.02 -8.70
N ALA A 125 -27.98 -6.53 -8.59
CA ALA A 125 -27.73 -5.10 -8.54
C ALA A 125 -28.05 -4.43 -9.90
N PRO A 126 -28.47 -3.15 -9.90
CA PRO A 126 -28.61 -2.37 -11.12
C PRO A 126 -27.30 -2.33 -11.92
N GLU A 127 -27.41 -2.19 -13.24
CA GLU A 127 -26.24 -2.00 -14.10
C GLU A 127 -25.47 -0.74 -13.70
N GLY A 128 -24.14 -0.84 -13.63
CA GLY A 128 -23.27 0.26 -13.20
C GLY A 128 -23.29 0.58 -11.70
N TRP A 129 -23.94 -0.25 -10.87
CA TRP A 129 -23.93 -0.03 -9.41
C TRP A 129 -22.53 -0.16 -8.82
N SER A 130 -22.12 0.82 -7.99
CA SER A 130 -20.89 0.73 -7.20
C SER A 130 -21.21 0.38 -5.75
N PHE A 131 -20.82 -0.81 -5.32
CA PHE A 131 -20.95 -1.25 -3.93
C PHE A 131 -20.06 -0.49 -2.96
N TRP A 132 -19.08 0.25 -3.47
CA TRP A 132 -18.05 0.94 -2.67
C TRP A 132 -17.94 2.40 -3.10
N ARG A 133 -18.08 3.31 -2.13
CA ARG A 133 -17.86 4.75 -2.31
C ARG A 133 -17.10 5.32 -1.11
#